data_AF-A0A3A4ZGB3-F1
#
_entry.id   AF-A0A3A4ZGB3-F1
#
_cell.length_a   1.000
_cell.length_b   1.000
_cell.length_c   1.000
_cell.angle_alpha   90.00
_cell.angle_beta   90.00
_cell.angle_gamma   90.00
#
_symmetry.space_group_name_H-M   'P 1'
#
loop_
_entity.id
_entity.type
_entity.pdbx_description
1 polymer ?
#
loop_
_entity_poly.entity_id
_entity_poly.type
_entity_poly.pdbx_seq_one_letter_code
_entity_poly.pdbx_strand_id
1 'polypeptide(L)'
;MTKKLLIGLFVVLFAGLSAAPAGAITFRTETFGLQGAGSFMQSPPIFSGNILSGTLFPGTFWFKFDDTGWPVDNPGTPQNERLEYVLAHYFHYDATVGGESWDGYFPPTGSGEAQVKWRFYTAAGDTIGGMCPQVSITIRDNNANGIMEDDEYGSKVVSGNIVAYINYSGGCYSSFCGNGSFSGTLNVQSWGTMTEEWYVPSATSASGRLYLRDGNCTVGTEESSWGQIKAIYR
;
A
#
# COMPACT_ATOMS: atom_id res chain seq x y z
N MET A 1 -63.88 -59.46 -14.44
CA MET A 1 -62.46 -59.58 -14.82
C MET A 1 -62.35 -58.94 -16.20
N THR A 2 -61.65 -57.83 -16.45
CA THR A 2 -60.25 -57.51 -16.14
C THR A 2 -60.06 -55.98 -16.16
N LYS A 3 -59.32 -55.46 -15.18
CA LYS A 3 -58.85 -54.06 -15.08
C LYS A 3 -57.87 -53.75 -16.21
N LYS A 4 -57.91 -52.55 -16.82
CA LYS A 4 -56.70 -51.79 -17.20
C LYS A 4 -56.93 -50.28 -17.12
N LEU A 5 -56.29 -49.74 -16.09
CA LEU A 5 -56.04 -48.35 -15.75
C LEU A 5 -55.00 -47.82 -16.75
N LEU A 6 -55.28 -46.73 -17.48
CA LEU A 6 -54.28 -46.03 -18.29
C LEU A 6 -54.05 -44.65 -17.65
N ILE A 7 -53.04 -44.63 -16.80
CA ILE A 7 -52.48 -43.44 -16.14
C ILE A 7 -51.79 -42.63 -17.24
N GLY A 8 -52.32 -41.45 -17.54
CA GLY A 8 -51.69 -40.47 -18.42
C GLY A 8 -50.42 -39.94 -17.76
N LEU A 9 -49.28 -40.31 -18.33
CA LEU A 9 -47.95 -39.92 -17.88
C LEU A 9 -47.73 -38.43 -18.16
N PHE A 10 -47.74 -37.64 -17.09
CA PHE A 10 -47.38 -36.23 -17.05
C PHE A 10 -45.85 -36.12 -17.29
N VAL A 11 -45.41 -35.96 -18.53
CA VAL A 11 -44.00 -35.67 -18.85
C VAL A 11 -43.80 -34.16 -18.77
N VAL A 12 -43.57 -33.67 -17.55
CA VAL A 12 -42.99 -32.34 -17.34
C VAL A 12 -41.52 -32.46 -17.70
N LEU A 13 -41.18 -31.98 -18.90
CA LEU A 13 -39.80 -31.78 -19.33
C LEU A 13 -39.22 -30.63 -18.50
N PHE A 14 -38.77 -30.92 -17.29
CA PHE A 14 -37.98 -29.99 -16.48
C PHE A 14 -36.62 -29.86 -17.19
N ALA A 15 -36.52 -28.90 -18.11
CA ALA A 15 -35.25 -28.46 -18.65
C ALA A 15 -34.45 -27.90 -17.48
N GLY A 16 -33.62 -28.75 -16.89
CA GLY A 16 -32.63 -28.37 -15.91
C GLY A 16 -31.67 -27.40 -16.59
N LEU A 17 -31.93 -26.10 -16.46
CA LEU A 17 -30.89 -25.09 -16.55
C LEU A 17 -29.87 -25.45 -15.48
N SER A 18 -28.84 -26.18 -15.89
CA SER A 18 -27.60 -26.31 -15.15
C SER A 18 -27.02 -24.90 -15.05
N ALA A 19 -27.38 -24.18 -14.00
CA ALA A 19 -26.66 -23.00 -13.59
C ALA A 19 -25.20 -23.44 -13.42
N ALA A 20 -24.33 -22.96 -14.30
CA ALA A 20 -22.90 -23.15 -14.13
C ALA A 20 -22.57 -22.63 -12.71
N PRO A 21 -21.83 -23.39 -11.88
CA PRO A 21 -21.42 -22.89 -10.59
C PRO A 21 -20.72 -21.55 -10.83
N ALA A 22 -21.18 -20.50 -10.15
CA ALA A 22 -20.44 -19.24 -10.10
C ALA A 22 -18.98 -19.59 -9.78
N GLY A 23 -18.06 -19.13 -10.62
CA GLY A 23 -16.63 -19.47 -10.49
C GLY A 23 -16.17 -19.26 -9.05
N ALA A 24 -15.53 -20.28 -8.47
CA ALA A 24 -15.09 -20.22 -7.09
C ALA A 24 -14.10 -19.05 -6.92
N ILE A 25 -14.39 -18.14 -5.98
CA ILE A 25 -13.49 -17.04 -5.63
C ILE A 25 -12.26 -17.65 -4.94
N THR A 26 -11.07 -17.46 -5.53
CA THR A 26 -9.82 -17.89 -4.90
C THR A 26 -9.28 -16.78 -3.99
N PHE A 27 -8.81 -17.15 -2.79
CA PHE A 27 -8.13 -16.24 -1.87
C PHE A 27 -6.67 -16.61 -1.72
N ARG A 28 -5.79 -15.60 -1.58
CA ARG A 28 -4.37 -15.77 -1.27
C ARG A 28 -3.97 -14.85 -0.12
N THR A 29 -3.03 -15.30 0.70
CA THR A 29 -2.35 -14.45 1.67
C THR A 29 -0.89 -14.45 1.31
N GLU A 30 -0.37 -13.28 0.97
CA GLU A 30 1.05 -13.07 0.66
C GLU A 30 1.73 -12.38 1.84
N THR A 31 2.95 -12.76 2.15
CA THR A 31 3.79 -12.13 3.18
C THR A 31 5.10 -11.67 2.59
N PHE A 32 5.69 -10.63 3.19
CA PHE A 32 6.92 -10.04 2.70
C PHE A 32 7.75 -9.42 3.84
N GLY A 33 9.07 -9.54 3.74
CA GLY A 33 10.04 -8.68 4.42
C GLY A 33 10.83 -7.90 3.38
N LEU A 34 11.17 -6.64 3.66
CA LEU A 34 11.76 -5.72 2.69
C LEU A 34 13.07 -5.14 3.23
N GLN A 35 14.03 -4.92 2.34
CA GLN A 35 15.18 -4.06 2.60
C GLN A 35 15.56 -3.33 1.33
N GLY A 36 15.57 -2.01 1.39
CA GLY A 36 15.89 -1.17 0.26
C GLY A 36 16.41 0.19 0.70
N ALA A 37 16.74 1.01 -0.28
CA ALA A 37 17.20 2.37 -0.03
C ALA A 37 16.42 3.36 -0.90
N GLY A 38 16.40 4.61 -0.45
CA GLY A 38 15.79 5.73 -1.16
C GLY A 38 16.13 7.04 -0.48
N SER A 39 15.48 8.11 -0.93
CA SER A 39 15.61 9.42 -0.29
C SER A 39 14.42 10.30 -0.67
N PHE A 40 13.90 11.04 0.30
CA PHE A 40 12.98 12.15 0.04
C PHE A 40 13.63 13.31 -0.70
N MET A 41 14.97 13.39 -0.70
CA MET A 41 15.73 14.42 -1.42
C MET A 41 15.82 14.15 -2.93
N GLN A 42 15.41 12.97 -3.39
CA GLN A 42 15.37 12.63 -4.81
C GLN A 42 14.05 13.04 -5.45
N SER A 43 14.08 13.37 -6.75
CA SER A 43 12.87 13.65 -7.56
C SER A 43 12.78 12.66 -8.72
N PRO A 44 11.76 11.78 -8.75
CA PRO A 44 10.78 11.52 -7.68
C PRO A 44 11.40 10.74 -6.49
N PRO A 45 10.85 10.85 -5.27
CA PRO A 45 11.28 10.02 -4.14
C PRO A 45 10.87 8.57 -4.35
N ILE A 46 11.86 7.69 -4.45
CA ILE A 46 11.64 6.25 -4.62
C ILE A 46 12.48 5.49 -3.59
N PHE A 47 11.82 4.59 -2.87
CA PHE A 47 12.47 3.59 -2.03
C PHE A 47 12.37 2.25 -2.72
N SER A 48 13.51 1.62 -3.00
CA SER A 48 13.53 0.35 -3.74
C SER A 48 14.61 -0.58 -3.23
N GLY A 49 14.40 -1.88 -3.41
CA GLY A 49 15.35 -2.88 -2.96
C GLY A 49 14.83 -4.30 -3.09
N ASN A 50 15.29 -5.16 -2.18
CA ASN A 50 15.02 -6.59 -2.21
C ASN A 50 13.88 -6.96 -1.27
N ILE A 51 13.11 -7.96 -1.68
CA ILE A 51 12.28 -8.75 -0.78
C ILE A 51 13.23 -9.75 -0.13
N LEU A 52 13.27 -9.79 1.20
CA LEU A 52 14.19 -10.62 1.99
C LEU A 52 13.59 -11.95 2.45
N SER A 53 12.27 -12.00 2.61
CA SER A 53 11.55 -13.16 3.13
C SER A 53 10.07 -13.11 2.78
N GLY A 54 9.34 -14.20 3.07
CA GLY A 54 7.91 -14.33 2.83
C GLY A 54 7.58 -15.12 1.57
N THR A 55 6.30 -15.18 1.23
CA THR A 55 5.82 -15.93 0.04
C THR A 55 6.16 -15.24 -1.27
N LEU A 56 6.39 -13.92 -1.24
CA LEU A 56 6.83 -13.13 -2.40
C LEU A 56 8.35 -13.17 -2.61
N PHE A 57 9.10 -13.83 -1.71
CA PHE A 57 10.54 -14.04 -1.86
C PHE A 57 10.83 -15.19 -2.84
N PRO A 58 11.87 -15.09 -3.68
CA PRO A 58 12.73 -13.92 -3.90
C PRO A 58 12.08 -12.88 -4.83
N GLY A 59 12.52 -11.62 -4.72
CA GLY A 59 11.98 -10.54 -5.54
C GLY A 59 12.54 -9.17 -5.19
N THR A 60 12.03 -8.14 -5.85
CA THR A 60 12.36 -6.73 -5.60
C THR A 60 11.09 -5.91 -5.38
N PHE A 61 11.24 -4.71 -4.84
CA PHE A 61 10.13 -3.79 -4.63
C PHE A 61 10.50 -2.34 -4.95
N TRP A 62 9.47 -1.51 -5.12
CA TRP A 62 9.59 -0.07 -4.94
C TRP A 62 8.33 0.54 -4.30
N PHE A 63 8.53 1.62 -3.55
CA PHE A 63 7.54 2.61 -3.15
C PHE A 63 7.92 3.95 -3.78
N LYS A 64 6.97 4.59 -4.46
CA LYS A 64 7.17 5.86 -5.15
C LYS A 64 6.19 6.89 -4.61
N PHE A 65 6.75 7.99 -4.11
CA PHE A 65 6.00 9.14 -3.64
C PHE A 65 5.81 10.11 -4.80
N ASP A 66 4.70 10.84 -4.78
CA ASP A 66 4.49 11.96 -5.69
C ASP A 66 5.09 13.22 -5.08
N ASP A 67 6.00 13.85 -5.82
CA ASP A 67 6.66 15.09 -5.42
C ASP A 67 6.28 16.27 -6.30
N THR A 68 5.14 16.15 -6.99
CA THR A 68 4.59 17.25 -7.77
C THR A 68 4.38 18.47 -6.87
N GLY A 69 5.11 19.55 -7.17
CA GLY A 69 5.05 20.81 -6.41
C GLY A 69 6.08 20.92 -5.28
N TRP A 70 6.87 19.87 -5.03
CA TRP A 70 7.99 19.96 -4.09
C TRP A 70 9.09 20.84 -4.68
N PRO A 71 9.79 21.65 -3.87
CA PRO A 71 10.93 22.42 -4.37
C PRO A 71 12.03 21.46 -4.86
N VAL A 72 12.76 21.94 -5.87
CA VAL A 72 14.01 21.30 -6.32
C VAL A 72 15.07 21.63 -5.29
N ASP A 73 15.80 20.62 -4.85
CA ASP A 73 16.90 20.82 -3.92
C ASP A 73 18.04 21.59 -4.62
N ASN A 74 18.50 22.68 -4.01
CA ASN A 74 19.62 23.46 -4.51
C ASN A 74 20.91 23.06 -3.76
N PRO A 75 21.82 22.29 -4.39
CA PRO A 75 23.04 21.82 -3.73
C PRO A 75 24.04 22.94 -3.40
N GLY A 76 23.80 24.17 -3.89
CA GLY A 76 24.63 25.34 -3.63
C GLY A 76 24.19 26.18 -2.43
N THR A 77 23.04 25.88 -1.81
CA THR A 77 22.57 26.54 -0.60
C THR A 77 22.71 25.62 0.61
N PRO A 78 23.13 26.14 1.78
CA PRO A 78 23.16 25.34 3.02
C PRO A 78 21.77 24.83 3.44
N GLN A 79 20.70 25.43 2.91
CA GLN A 79 19.32 25.05 3.19
C GLN A 79 18.93 23.85 2.32
N ASN A 80 18.64 22.73 2.95
CA ASN A 80 17.97 21.58 2.33
C ASN A 80 16.50 21.96 2.08
N GLU A 81 16.24 22.87 1.13
CA GLU A 81 14.92 23.47 0.85
C GLU A 81 13.83 22.40 0.70
N ARG A 82 14.20 21.25 0.12
CA ARG A 82 13.31 20.10 -0.04
C ARG A 82 13.05 19.36 1.26
N LEU A 83 14.06 19.14 2.11
CA LEU A 83 13.86 18.52 3.42
C LEU A 83 13.00 19.42 4.30
N GLU A 84 13.32 20.71 4.35
CA GLU A 84 12.55 21.71 5.11
C GLU A 84 11.09 21.73 4.66
N TYR A 85 10.84 21.71 3.35
CA TYR A 85 9.49 21.57 2.81
C TYR A 85 8.80 20.28 3.25
N VAL A 86 9.49 19.14 3.16
CA VAL A 86 8.93 17.84 3.57
C VAL A 86 8.56 17.84 5.05
N LEU A 87 9.46 18.31 5.91
CA LEU A 87 9.22 18.38 7.35
C LEU A 87 8.07 19.34 7.69
N ALA A 88 8.05 20.53 7.08
CA ALA A 88 7.02 21.52 7.36
C ALA A 88 5.64 21.15 6.82
N HIS A 89 5.56 20.45 5.69
CA HIS A 89 4.29 20.15 5.01
C HIS A 89 3.69 18.81 5.42
N TYR A 90 4.53 17.80 5.71
CA TYR A 90 4.06 16.44 5.95
C TYR A 90 4.09 16.03 7.42
N PHE A 91 4.89 16.68 8.28
CA PHE A 91 5.05 16.31 9.69
C PHE A 91 4.35 17.28 10.64
N HIS A 92 3.77 16.71 11.69
CA HIS A 92 3.17 17.45 12.80
C HIS A 92 3.74 16.98 14.13
N TYR A 93 4.00 17.93 15.03
CA TYR A 93 4.49 17.62 16.37
C TYR A 93 3.33 17.21 17.28
N ASP A 94 3.43 16.04 17.90
CA ASP A 94 2.60 15.61 19.03
C ASP A 94 3.33 15.92 20.34
N ALA A 95 2.79 16.87 21.10
CA ALA A 95 3.34 17.30 22.40
C ALA A 95 2.76 16.50 23.59
N THR A 96 2.19 15.33 23.36
CA THR A 96 1.69 14.46 24.44
C THR A 96 2.81 14.09 25.38
N VAL A 97 2.66 14.44 26.67
CA VAL A 97 3.71 14.25 27.69
C VAL A 97 4.13 12.78 27.81
N GLY A 98 5.44 12.52 27.68
CA GLY A 98 6.00 11.16 27.66
C GLY A 98 5.74 10.41 26.35
N GLY A 99 5.13 11.08 25.38
CA GLY A 99 4.70 10.60 24.07
C GLY A 99 5.24 11.43 22.91
N GLU A 100 6.14 12.38 23.16
CA GLU A 100 6.58 13.40 22.22
C GLU A 100 7.14 12.82 20.91
N SER A 101 6.59 13.24 19.78
CA SER A 101 6.98 12.77 18.45
C SER A 101 6.66 13.74 17.32
N TRP A 102 7.32 13.54 16.19
CA TRP A 102 6.92 14.13 14.91
C TRP A 102 6.29 13.05 14.05
N ASP A 103 5.00 13.20 13.76
CA ASP A 103 4.21 12.27 12.97
C ASP A 103 3.96 12.83 11.57
N GLY A 104 4.51 12.12 10.59
CA GLY A 104 4.42 12.41 9.17
C GLY A 104 3.40 11.53 8.46
N TYR A 105 2.61 12.11 7.55
CA TYR A 105 1.62 11.39 6.74
C TYR A 105 1.78 11.70 5.25
N PHE A 106 1.94 10.65 4.43
CA PHE A 106 2.13 10.77 2.99
C PHE A 106 1.03 10.04 2.21
N PRO A 107 0.16 10.76 1.47
CA PRO A 107 -0.04 12.21 1.51
C PRO A 107 -0.67 12.68 2.84
N PRO A 108 -0.65 14.00 3.14
CA PRO A 108 -1.34 14.54 4.30
C PRO A 108 -2.84 14.28 4.20
N THR A 109 -3.48 14.03 5.34
CA THR A 109 -4.90 13.68 5.37
C THR A 109 -5.74 14.82 4.78
N GLY A 110 -6.48 14.53 3.71
CA GLY A 110 -7.36 15.50 3.06
C GLY A 110 -6.69 16.48 2.09
N SER A 111 -5.39 16.33 1.80
CA SER A 111 -4.68 17.23 0.87
C SER A 111 -5.12 17.08 -0.59
N GLY A 112 -5.67 15.92 -0.97
CA GLY A 112 -5.96 15.59 -2.38
C GLY A 112 -4.72 15.28 -3.21
N GLU A 113 -3.53 15.26 -2.60
CA GLU A 113 -2.29 14.82 -3.25
C GLU A 113 -2.36 13.35 -3.66
N ALA A 114 -1.55 12.97 -4.65
CA ALA A 114 -1.55 11.60 -5.14
C ALA A 114 -1.02 10.63 -4.07
N GLN A 115 -1.68 9.48 -3.98
CA GLN A 115 -1.28 8.41 -3.07
C GLN A 115 0.05 7.79 -3.50
N VAL A 116 0.80 7.30 -2.51
CA VAL A 116 2.06 6.58 -2.72
C VAL A 116 1.77 5.34 -3.57
N LYS A 117 2.53 5.15 -4.64
CA LYS A 117 2.44 3.95 -5.48
C LYS A 117 3.43 2.91 -4.99
N TRP A 118 3.11 1.64 -5.18
CA TRP A 118 4.02 0.55 -4.83
C TRP A 118 3.92 -0.60 -5.83
N ARG A 119 5.00 -1.38 -5.91
CA ARG A 119 5.04 -2.62 -6.68
C ARG A 119 6.05 -3.60 -6.13
N PHE A 120 5.69 -4.88 -6.18
CA PHE A 120 6.55 -6.03 -5.95
C PHE A 120 6.75 -6.79 -7.26
N TYR A 121 7.98 -7.20 -7.51
CA TYR A 121 8.39 -8.04 -8.62
C TYR A 121 8.93 -9.33 -8.04
N THR A 122 8.26 -10.44 -8.33
CA THR A 122 8.74 -11.75 -7.91
C THR A 122 9.85 -12.23 -8.85
N ALA A 123 10.67 -13.17 -8.39
CA ALA A 123 11.71 -13.78 -9.23
C ALA A 123 11.14 -14.53 -10.45
N ALA A 124 9.88 -14.95 -10.40
CA ALA A 124 9.18 -15.56 -11.54
C ALA A 124 8.79 -14.54 -12.63
N GLY A 125 8.99 -13.24 -12.39
CA GLY A 125 8.57 -12.16 -13.28
C GLY A 125 7.12 -11.72 -13.09
N ASP A 126 6.37 -12.37 -12.18
CA ASP A 126 5.05 -11.92 -11.79
C ASP A 126 5.13 -10.61 -11.01
N THR A 127 4.13 -9.75 -11.16
CA THR A 127 4.08 -8.46 -10.48
C THR A 127 2.78 -8.29 -9.73
N ILE A 128 2.88 -7.66 -8.57
CA ILE A 128 1.73 -7.20 -7.80
C ILE A 128 1.98 -5.78 -7.35
N GLY A 129 0.97 -4.92 -7.42
CA GLY A 129 1.14 -3.52 -7.09
C GLY A 129 -0.15 -2.80 -6.83
N GLY A 130 -0.02 -1.52 -6.54
CA GLY A 130 -1.17 -0.65 -6.35
C GLY A 130 -0.82 0.67 -5.67
N MET A 131 -1.67 1.08 -4.75
CA MET A 131 -1.52 2.34 -4.01
C MET A 131 -1.44 2.07 -2.52
N CYS A 132 -0.78 2.95 -1.79
CA CYS A 132 -0.73 3.02 -0.34
C CYS A 132 -1.44 4.33 0.03
N PRO A 133 -2.72 4.28 0.45
CA PRO A 133 -3.50 5.49 0.70
C PRO A 133 -2.86 6.45 1.69
N GLN A 134 -2.07 5.93 2.62
CA GLN A 134 -1.27 6.70 3.56
C GLN A 134 -0.07 5.87 4.02
N VAL A 135 1.13 6.45 3.91
CA VAL A 135 2.32 6.03 4.65
C VAL A 135 2.45 6.94 5.86
N SER A 136 2.66 6.36 7.04
CA SER A 136 2.94 7.09 8.28
C SER A 136 4.40 6.90 8.67
N ILE A 137 5.05 7.99 9.05
CA ILE A 137 6.43 8.02 9.52
C ILE A 137 6.43 8.70 10.88
N THR A 138 6.97 8.06 11.91
CA THR A 138 7.09 8.65 13.25
C THR A 138 8.57 8.80 13.60
N ILE A 139 8.94 10.01 14.00
CA ILE A 139 10.24 10.36 14.59
C ILE A 139 10.02 10.63 16.06
N ARG A 140 10.80 10.00 16.93
CA ARG A 140 10.69 10.24 18.37
C ARG A 140 11.46 11.51 18.74
N ASP A 141 10.81 12.41 19.47
CA ASP A 141 11.49 13.51 20.17
C ASP A 141 11.92 12.98 21.54
N ASN A 142 13.20 12.67 21.69
CA ASN A 142 13.73 11.98 22.88
C ASN A 142 14.00 12.95 24.03
N ASN A 143 14.20 14.23 23.73
CA ASN A 143 14.54 15.24 24.71
C ASN A 143 13.36 16.18 25.04
N ALA A 144 12.22 16.00 24.36
CA ALA A 144 10.97 16.72 24.52
C ALA A 144 11.10 18.24 24.32
N ASN A 145 11.96 18.68 23.40
CA ASN A 145 12.21 20.11 23.16
C ASN A 145 11.36 20.69 22.01
N GLY A 146 10.65 19.85 21.24
CA GLY A 146 9.84 20.29 20.10
C GLY A 146 10.64 20.83 18.92
N ILE A 147 11.91 20.42 18.81
CA ILE A 147 12.82 20.76 17.71
C ILE A 147 13.31 19.45 17.11
N MET A 148 13.14 19.28 15.80
CA MET A 148 13.66 18.09 15.11
C MET A 148 15.18 18.17 14.98
N GLU A 149 15.89 17.31 15.69
CA GLU A 149 17.34 17.22 15.67
C GLU A 149 17.84 16.13 14.68
N ASP A 150 19.09 16.24 14.21
CA ASP A 150 19.65 15.31 13.23
C ASP A 150 19.70 13.87 13.76
N ASP A 151 20.03 13.68 15.04
CA ASP A 151 20.09 12.36 15.66
C ASP A 151 18.69 11.72 15.80
N GLU A 152 17.66 12.53 16.06
CA GLU A 152 16.27 12.09 16.07
C GLU A 152 15.80 11.72 14.66
N TYR A 153 16.05 12.58 13.67
CA TYR A 153 15.72 12.29 12.27
C TYR A 153 16.45 11.03 11.76
N GLY A 154 17.61 10.69 12.30
CA GLY A 154 18.38 9.51 11.92
C GLY A 154 17.62 8.18 12.00
N SER A 155 16.60 8.08 12.87
CA SER A 155 15.87 6.84 13.15
C SER A 155 14.36 7.06 13.14
N LYS A 156 13.67 6.45 12.18
CA LYS A 156 12.21 6.57 12.03
C LYS A 156 11.51 5.22 12.09
N VAL A 157 10.30 5.22 12.62
CA VAL A 157 9.34 4.13 12.43
C VAL A 157 8.49 4.43 11.20
N VAL A 158 8.29 3.44 10.33
CA VAL A 158 7.46 3.58 9.14
C VAL A 158 6.37 2.51 9.10
N SER A 159 5.16 2.88 8.72
CA SER A 159 4.05 1.97 8.56
C SER A 159 3.08 2.43 7.47
N GLY A 160 2.23 1.53 7.01
CA GLY A 160 1.23 1.90 6.00
C GLY A 160 0.31 0.75 5.64
N ASN A 161 -0.81 1.12 5.00
CA ASN A 161 -1.77 0.18 4.44
C ASN A 161 -1.64 0.18 2.92
N ILE A 162 -1.46 -1.00 2.31
CA ILE A 162 -1.35 -1.15 0.87
C ILE A 162 -2.66 -1.70 0.30
N VAL A 163 -3.06 -1.19 -0.86
CA VAL A 163 -4.20 -1.67 -1.64
C VAL A 163 -3.66 -2.13 -2.99
N ALA A 164 -3.85 -3.42 -3.28
CA ALA A 164 -3.44 -4.05 -4.52
C ALA A 164 -4.55 -3.96 -5.56
N TYR A 165 -4.20 -3.53 -6.77
CA TYR A 165 -5.12 -3.37 -7.89
C TYR A 165 -4.70 -4.26 -9.06
N ILE A 166 -5.68 -4.87 -9.72
CA ILE A 166 -5.45 -5.71 -10.91
C ILE A 166 -4.61 -5.00 -11.97
N ASN A 167 -4.89 -3.72 -12.25
CA ASN A 167 -4.20 -2.96 -13.31
C ASN A 167 -2.69 -2.75 -13.03
N TYR A 168 -2.25 -2.98 -11.79
CA TYR A 168 -0.84 -2.88 -11.42
C TYR A 168 -0.14 -4.25 -11.38
N SER A 169 -0.89 -5.32 -11.58
CA SER A 169 -0.43 -6.70 -11.48
C SER A 169 -0.21 -7.34 -12.85
N GLY A 170 0.58 -8.40 -12.89
CA GLY A 170 0.93 -9.14 -14.10
C GLY A 170 1.34 -10.58 -13.80
N GLY A 171 1.25 -11.44 -14.81
CA GLY A 171 1.53 -12.87 -14.65
C GLY A 171 0.46 -13.56 -13.80
N CYS A 172 0.85 -14.37 -12.82
CA CYS A 172 -0.08 -15.11 -11.96
C CYS A 172 -0.97 -14.23 -11.08
N TYR A 173 -0.59 -12.97 -10.85
CA TYR A 173 -1.36 -12.00 -10.06
C TYR A 173 -2.30 -11.12 -10.89
N SER A 174 -2.39 -11.34 -12.20
CA SER A 174 -3.17 -10.49 -13.13
C SER A 174 -4.69 -10.47 -12.87
N SER A 175 -5.22 -11.38 -12.06
CA SER A 175 -6.64 -11.39 -11.64
C SER A 175 -6.85 -11.02 -10.17
N PHE A 176 -5.77 -10.74 -9.43
CA PHE A 176 -5.82 -10.54 -7.99
C PHE A 176 -5.82 -9.06 -7.60
N CYS A 177 -6.63 -8.74 -6.60
CA CYS A 177 -6.63 -7.47 -5.88
C CYS A 177 -6.83 -7.71 -4.39
N GLY A 178 -6.59 -6.68 -3.57
CA GLY A 178 -6.91 -6.76 -2.16
C GLY A 178 -6.22 -5.70 -1.33
N ASN A 179 -5.97 -5.98 -0.05
CA ASN A 179 -5.41 -5.04 0.89
C ASN A 179 -4.41 -5.69 1.84
N GLY A 180 -3.56 -4.88 2.43
CA GLY A 180 -2.46 -5.33 3.27
C GLY A 180 -1.92 -4.20 4.12
N SER A 181 -0.91 -4.52 4.91
CA SER A 181 -0.24 -3.56 5.78
C SER A 181 1.23 -3.92 5.94
N PHE A 182 2.02 -2.92 6.32
CA PHE A 182 3.39 -3.12 6.73
C PHE A 182 3.77 -2.21 7.90
N SER A 183 4.82 -2.61 8.63
CA SER A 183 5.48 -1.83 9.67
C SER A 183 6.96 -2.16 9.69
N GLY A 184 7.80 -1.15 9.87
CA GLY A 184 9.24 -1.27 9.80
C GLY A 184 9.96 0.00 10.26
N THR A 185 11.19 0.17 9.78
CA THR A 185 12.03 1.34 10.08
C THR A 185 12.47 2.04 8.79
N LEU A 186 12.76 3.33 8.93
CA LEU A 186 13.37 4.15 7.88
C LEU A 186 14.56 4.90 8.49
N ASN A 187 15.78 4.47 8.22
CA ASN A 187 16.97 4.97 8.92
C ASN A 187 17.95 5.66 7.98
N VAL A 188 18.52 6.78 8.39
CA VAL A 188 19.56 7.47 7.58
C VAL A 188 20.83 6.62 7.55
N GLN A 189 21.27 6.23 6.35
CA GLN A 189 22.50 5.48 6.12
C GLN A 189 23.68 6.40 5.78
N SER A 190 23.39 7.52 5.11
CA SER A 190 24.40 8.47 4.65
C SER A 190 23.84 9.88 4.67
N TRP A 191 24.32 10.68 5.63
CA TRP A 191 23.92 12.09 5.79
C TRP A 191 24.36 12.97 4.62
N GLY A 192 25.50 12.68 3.99
CA GLY A 192 25.98 13.48 2.86
C GLY A 192 25.12 13.37 1.59
N THR A 193 24.34 12.30 1.46
CA THR A 193 23.43 12.07 0.32
C THR A 193 21.96 11.95 0.76
N MET A 194 21.68 12.16 2.05
CA MET A 194 20.39 11.93 2.70
C MET A 194 19.74 10.61 2.27
N THR A 195 20.54 9.55 2.16
CA THR A 195 20.07 8.23 1.76
C THR A 195 19.58 7.49 2.98
N GLU A 196 18.40 6.91 2.87
CA GLU A 196 17.69 6.23 3.94
C GLU A 196 17.43 4.77 3.57
N GLU A 197 17.59 3.87 4.52
CA GLU A 197 17.25 2.46 4.40
C GLU A 197 15.82 2.22 4.85
N TRP A 198 15.02 1.68 3.93
CA TRP A 198 13.68 1.19 4.19
C TRP A 198 13.74 -0.29 4.57
N TYR A 199 13.39 -0.62 5.80
CA TYR A 199 13.49 -1.98 6.31
C TYR A 199 12.19 -2.47 6.94
N VAL A 200 11.71 -3.63 6.49
CA VAL A 200 10.55 -4.34 7.05
C VAL A 200 11.02 -5.72 7.54
N PRO A 201 11.09 -5.95 8.86
CA PRO A 201 11.99 -6.95 9.47
C PRO A 201 11.67 -8.42 9.22
N SER A 202 10.40 -8.82 9.05
CA SER A 202 10.09 -10.25 8.78
C SER A 202 8.66 -10.48 8.28
N ALA A 203 8.51 -11.48 7.42
CA ALA A 203 7.23 -11.95 6.88
C ALA A 203 6.39 -12.82 7.85
N THR A 204 6.95 -13.25 9.00
CA THR A 204 6.27 -14.13 9.97
C THR A 204 5.45 -13.37 11.02
N SER A 205 5.47 -12.04 11.00
CA SER A 205 4.74 -11.15 11.90
C SER A 205 3.83 -10.20 11.10
N ALA A 206 3.05 -9.36 11.78
CA ALA A 206 2.21 -8.31 11.19
C ALA A 206 2.98 -7.23 10.39
N SER A 207 4.31 -7.35 10.30
CA SER A 207 5.22 -6.40 9.65
C SER A 207 5.08 -6.29 8.14
N GLY A 208 4.54 -7.28 7.43
CA GLY A 208 4.30 -7.19 5.99
C GLY A 208 3.40 -8.28 5.44
N ARG A 209 2.15 -7.96 5.14
CA ARG A 209 1.15 -8.92 4.67
C ARG A 209 0.16 -8.32 3.70
N LEU A 210 -0.31 -9.12 2.75
CA LEU A 210 -1.30 -8.78 1.75
C LEU A 210 -2.33 -9.91 1.62
N TYR A 211 -3.61 -9.55 1.68
CA TYR A 211 -4.74 -10.43 1.45
C TYR A 211 -5.31 -10.17 0.08
N LEU A 212 -5.38 -11.22 -0.74
CA LEU A 212 -5.78 -11.14 -2.13
C LEU A 212 -6.98 -12.02 -2.43
N ARG A 213 -7.79 -11.56 -3.37
CA ARG A 213 -8.92 -12.31 -3.94
C ARG A 213 -8.85 -12.25 -5.46
N ASP A 214 -9.17 -13.37 -6.10
CA ASP A 214 -9.37 -13.49 -7.54
C ASP A 214 -10.85 -13.22 -7.86
N GLY A 215 -11.11 -12.20 -8.68
CA GLY A 215 -12.46 -11.84 -9.14
C GLY A 215 -13.21 -10.84 -8.24
N ASN A 216 -14.13 -10.08 -8.84
CA ASN A 216 -14.95 -9.04 -8.20
C ASN A 216 -14.13 -8.06 -7.36
N CYS A 217 -13.12 -7.46 -7.99
CA CYS A 217 -12.28 -6.43 -7.40
C CYS A 217 -13.01 -5.10 -7.22
N THR A 218 -14.07 -5.09 -6.43
CA THR A 218 -14.55 -3.91 -5.68
C THR A 218 -13.59 -3.62 -4.53
N VAL A 219 -12.28 -3.58 -4.78
CA VAL A 219 -11.31 -3.04 -3.82
C VAL A 219 -11.62 -1.56 -3.73
N GLY A 220 -12.61 -1.23 -2.89
CA GLY A 220 -13.10 0.12 -2.65
C GLY A 220 -13.04 0.98 -3.89
N THR A 221 -13.86 0.69 -4.91
CA THR A 221 -14.52 1.82 -5.57
C THR A 221 -15.25 2.53 -4.45
N GLU A 222 -14.61 3.56 -3.90
CA GLU A 222 -15.25 4.74 -3.36
C GLU A 222 -16.78 4.61 -3.19
N GLU A 223 -17.26 4.69 -1.95
CA GLU A 223 -18.63 5.18 -1.69
C GLU A 223 -18.88 6.61 -2.24
N SER A 224 -17.97 7.18 -3.06
CA SER A 224 -18.09 8.48 -3.72
C SER A 224 -18.96 8.49 -4.97
N SER A 225 -19.17 7.40 -5.72
CA SER A 225 -19.75 7.53 -7.08
C SER A 225 -21.27 7.38 -7.20
N TRP A 226 -21.96 6.65 -6.31
CA TRP A 226 -23.44 6.58 -6.39
C TRP A 226 -24.16 7.72 -5.66
N GLY A 227 -23.52 8.31 -4.64
CA GLY A 227 -24.03 9.50 -3.94
C GLY A 227 -23.93 10.77 -4.80
N GLN A 228 -22.80 10.96 -5.49
CA GLN A 228 -22.59 12.12 -6.36
C GLN A 228 -23.38 12.06 -7.67
N ILE A 229 -23.61 10.87 -8.23
CA ILE A 229 -24.47 10.73 -9.43
C ILE A 229 -25.94 11.09 -9.11
N LYS A 230 -26.45 10.79 -7.89
CA LYS A 230 -27.80 11.20 -7.49
C LYS A 230 -27.93 12.71 -7.20
N ALA A 231 -26.85 13.43 -6.95
CA ALA A 231 -26.87 14.88 -6.77
C ALA A 231 -26.98 15.66 -8.10
N ILE A 232 -26.72 15.00 -9.25
CA ILE A 232 -26.90 15.58 -10.59
C ILE A 232 -28.36 15.41 -11.07
N TYR A 233 -29.13 14.49 -10.47
CA TYR A 233 -30.55 14.24 -10.80
C TYR A 233 -31.53 14.79 -9.75
N ARG A 234 -31.16 15.84 -9.00
CA ARG A 234 -32.08 16.64 -8.18
C ARG A 234 -32.23 18.05 -8.73
#